data_AF-A0A940C2Q3-F1
#
_entry.id   AF-A0A940C2Q3-F1
#
_cell.length_a   1.000
_cell.length_b   1.000
_cell.length_c   1.000
_cell.angle_alpha   90.00
_cell.angle_beta   90.00
_cell.angle_gamma   90.00
#
_symmetry.space_group_name_H-M   'P 1'
#
loop_
_entity.id
_entity.type
_entity.pdbx_description
1 polymer ?
#
loop_
_entity_poly.entity_id
_entity_poly.type
_entity_poly.pdbx_seq_one_letter_code
_entity_poly.pdbx_strand_id
1 'polypeptide(L)'
;MDYGILDSIGISDPGVPIIIMFVLIIILLVLLIFLLVRYNQLNVSYQMFMKGRKAESLEEEIGTLFNDIGQLKATTEKSKKDIRKIIENLRETYQRVGIVKYDAFKEMGGKLSFSVA
;
A
#
# COMPACT_ATOMS: atom_id res chain seq x y z
N MET A 1 -57.87 -41.98 29.38
CA MET A 1 -57.28 -41.03 28.43
C MET A 1 -56.55 -41.86 27.40
N ASP A 2 -56.88 -41.65 26.13
CA ASP A 2 -56.57 -42.57 25.05
C ASP A 2 -55.07 -42.56 24.72
N TYR A 3 -54.35 -43.61 25.12
CA TYR A 3 -52.95 -43.83 24.76
C TYR A 3 -52.81 -44.48 23.36
N GLY A 4 -53.88 -44.62 22.59
CA GLY A 4 -53.89 -45.35 21.31
C GLY A 4 -52.92 -44.84 20.24
N ILE A 5 -52.52 -43.56 20.31
CA ILE A 5 -51.50 -42.99 19.41
C ILE A 5 -50.08 -43.26 19.94
N LEU A 6 -49.92 -43.41 21.26
CA LEU A 6 -48.64 -43.65 21.93
C LEU A 6 -48.27 -45.14 21.93
N ASP A 7 -49.27 -46.02 21.94
CA ASP A 7 -49.11 -47.48 21.88
C ASP A 7 -48.85 -47.96 20.43
N SER A 8 -49.46 -47.32 19.43
CA SER A 8 -49.24 -47.62 18.00
C SER A 8 -47.88 -47.19 17.47
N ILE A 9 -47.20 -46.25 18.15
CA ILE A 9 -45.81 -45.83 17.86
C ILE A 9 -44.77 -46.58 18.71
N GLY A 10 -45.19 -47.58 19.51
CA GLY A 10 -44.28 -48.42 20.29
C GLY A 10 -43.56 -47.71 21.44
N ILE A 11 -44.04 -46.55 21.90
CA ILE A 11 -43.42 -45.77 22.99
C ILE A 11 -43.76 -46.35 24.39
N SER A 12 -44.63 -47.35 24.46
CA SER A 12 -45.04 -48.03 25.70
C SER A 12 -43.93 -48.85 26.36
N ASP A 13 -42.85 -49.19 25.63
CA ASP A 13 -41.63 -49.77 26.22
C ASP A 13 -40.73 -48.63 26.76
N PRO A 14 -40.41 -48.61 28.07
CA PRO A 14 -39.56 -47.58 28.69
C PRO A 14 -38.21 -47.33 27.98
N GLY A 15 -37.70 -48.29 27.21
CA GLY A 15 -36.44 -48.16 26.49
C GLY A 15 -36.48 -47.31 25.21
N VAL A 16 -37.63 -47.24 24.53
CA VAL A 16 -37.78 -46.56 23.23
C VAL A 16 -37.57 -45.04 23.31
N PRO A 17 -38.16 -44.29 24.26
CA PRO A 17 -37.93 -42.84 24.34
C PRO A 17 -36.47 -42.48 24.66
N ILE A 18 -35.75 -43.35 25.39
CA ILE A 18 -34.33 -43.15 25.73
C ILE A 18 -33.47 -43.24 24.47
N ILE A 19 -33.75 -44.21 23.59
CA ILE A 19 -33.01 -44.39 22.33
C ILE A 19 -33.25 -43.21 21.38
N ILE A 20 -34.50 -42.74 21.26
CA ILE A 20 -34.84 -41.58 20.43
C ILE A 20 -34.12 -40.33 20.93
N MET A 21 -34.09 -40.12 22.25
CA MET A 21 -33.38 -39.00 22.87
C MET A 21 -31.87 -39.09 22.63
N PHE A 22 -31.29 -40.29 22.71
CA PHE A 22 -29.87 -40.51 22.44
C PHE A 22 -29.50 -40.18 20.99
N VAL A 23 -30.33 -40.60 20.02
CA VAL A 23 -30.14 -40.27 18.61
C VAL A 23 -30.23 -38.76 18.37
N LEU A 24 -31.20 -38.08 19.01
CA LEU A 24 -31.34 -36.63 18.93
C LEU A 24 -30.09 -35.89 19.43
N ILE A 25 -29.50 -36.35 20.55
CA ILE A 25 -28.27 -35.80 21.11
C ILE A 25 -27.09 -35.95 20.13
N ILE A 26 -26.95 -37.12 19.50
CA ILE A 26 -25.89 -37.34 18.50
C ILE A 26 -26.03 -36.39 17.33
N ILE A 27 -27.25 -36.22 16.80
CA ILE A 27 -27.51 -35.30 15.67
C ILE A 27 -27.12 -33.86 16.06
N LEU A 28 -27.49 -33.43 17.26
CA LEU A 28 -27.16 -32.10 17.77
C LEU A 28 -25.65 -31.90 17.93
N LEU A 29 -24.94 -32.93 18.38
CA LEU A 29 -23.48 -32.91 18.55
C LEU A 29 -22.77 -32.77 17.20
N VAL A 30 -23.20 -33.52 16.19
CA VAL A 30 -22.66 -33.41 14.81
C VAL A 30 -22.87 -31.99 14.26
N LEU A 31 -24.05 -31.42 14.44
CA LEU A 31 -24.35 -30.05 14.01
C LEU A 31 -23.45 -29.02 14.72
N LEU A 32 -23.21 -29.20 16.02
CA LEU A 32 -22.34 -28.31 16.81
C LEU A 32 -20.89 -28.37 16.33
N ILE A 33 -20.37 -29.56 16.03
CA ILE A 33 -19.03 -29.72 15.43
C ILE A 33 -18.96 -29.00 14.08
N PHE A 34 -19.96 -29.17 13.23
CA PHE A 34 -20.01 -28.49 11.92
C PHE A 34 -20.00 -26.96 12.07
N LEU A 35 -20.79 -26.43 13.02
CA LEU A 35 -20.85 -25.00 13.30
C LEU A 35 -19.53 -24.46 13.84
N LEU A 36 -18.85 -25.19 14.75
CA LEU A 36 -17.55 -24.81 15.29
C LEU A 36 -16.47 -24.80 14.20
N VAL A 37 -16.43 -25.79 13.31
CA VAL A 37 -15.48 -25.82 12.19
C VAL A 37 -15.71 -24.62 11.27
N ARG A 38 -16.97 -24.34 10.91
CA ARG A 38 -17.32 -23.18 10.08
C ARG A 38 -16.99 -21.86 10.76
N TYR A 39 -17.27 -21.75 12.05
CA TYR A 39 -16.95 -20.58 12.87
C TYR A 39 -15.45 -20.37 12.98
N ASN A 40 -14.66 -21.42 13.18
CA ASN A 40 -13.21 -21.32 13.27
C ASN A 40 -12.59 -20.93 11.93
N GLN A 41 -13.09 -21.46 10.81
CA GLN A 41 -12.68 -21.00 9.48
C GLN A 41 -12.99 -19.52 9.26
N LEU A 42 -14.19 -19.08 9.67
CA LEU A 42 -14.59 -17.67 9.59
C LEU A 42 -13.70 -16.78 10.47
N ASN A 43 -13.40 -17.20 11.70
CA ASN A 43 -12.56 -16.46 12.63
C ASN A 43 -11.10 -16.38 12.15
N VAL A 44 -10.56 -17.46 11.57
CA VAL A 44 -9.22 -17.46 10.96
C VAL A 44 -9.17 -16.52 9.76
N SER A 45 -10.19 -16.56 8.89
CA SER A 45 -10.32 -15.62 7.78
C SER A 45 -10.42 -14.17 8.27
N TYR A 46 -11.26 -13.91 9.27
CA TYR A 46 -11.43 -12.61 9.91
C TYR A 46 -10.14 -12.08 10.52
N GLN A 47 -9.41 -12.92 11.27
CA GLN A 47 -8.11 -12.59 11.84
C GLN A 47 -7.06 -12.34 10.77
N MET A 48 -7.06 -13.08 9.65
CA MET A 48 -6.17 -12.79 8.52
C MET A 48 -6.52 -11.46 7.83
N PHE A 49 -7.80 -11.12 7.70
CA PHE A 49 -8.23 -9.83 7.17
C PHE A 49 -7.91 -8.66 8.11
N MET A 50 -7.96 -8.86 9.43
CA MET A 50 -7.65 -7.83 10.42
C MET A 50 -6.15 -7.69 10.72
N LYS A 51 -5.37 -8.79 10.74
CA LYS A 51 -3.91 -8.76 10.93
C LYS A 51 -3.13 -8.38 9.68
N GLY A 52 -3.69 -8.62 8.49
CA GLY A 52 -2.87 -8.71 7.28
C GLY A 52 -2.82 -7.50 6.36
N ARG A 53 -3.64 -6.42 6.53
CA ARG A 53 -3.76 -5.50 5.38
C ARG A 53 -4.08 -4.02 5.55
N LYS A 54 -4.50 -3.45 6.70
CA LYS A 54 -5.05 -2.07 6.64
C LYS A 54 -4.86 -1.11 7.81
N ALA A 55 -4.34 -1.50 8.97
CA ALA A 55 -4.17 -0.52 10.05
C ALA A 55 -2.71 -0.02 10.13
N GLU A 56 -1.77 -0.92 10.44
CA GLU A 56 -0.37 -0.58 10.66
C GLU A 56 0.37 -0.23 9.34
N SER A 57 0.16 -1.02 8.29
CA SER A 57 0.77 -0.79 6.97
C SER A 57 0.28 0.49 6.27
N LEU A 58 -0.94 0.96 6.59
CA LEU A 58 -1.51 2.15 5.97
C LEU A 58 -0.99 3.42 6.64
N GLU A 59 -0.80 3.40 7.96
CA GLU A 59 -0.14 4.47 8.69
C GLU A 59 1.34 4.58 8.28
N GLU A 60 2.03 3.45 8.13
CA GLU A 60 3.40 3.41 7.64
C GLU A 60 3.50 3.93 6.20
N GLU A 61 2.61 3.50 5.29
CA GLU A 61 2.57 3.98 3.90
C GLU A 61 2.25 5.48 3.81
N ILE A 62 1.29 5.97 4.61
CA ILE A 62 0.99 7.40 4.74
C ILE A 62 2.20 8.17 5.28
N GLY A 63 2.89 7.63 6.30
CA GLY A 63 4.10 8.21 6.88
C GLY A 63 5.23 8.32 5.85
N THR A 64 5.44 7.27 5.05
CA THR A 64 6.41 7.30 3.95
C THR A 64 6.04 8.33 2.88
N LEU A 65 4.76 8.42 2.52
CA LEU A 65 4.28 9.39 1.54
C LEU A 65 4.49 10.84 2.02
N PHE A 66 4.25 11.11 3.30
CA PHE A 66 4.54 12.44 3.89
C PHE A 66 6.03 12.77 3.89
N ASN A 67 6.88 11.79 4.19
CA ASN A 67 8.34 11.98 4.14
C ASN A 67 8.82 12.26 2.71
N ASP A 68 8.32 11.51 1.73
CA ASP A 68 8.66 11.69 0.31
C ASP A 68 8.23 13.07 -0.21
N ILE A 69 7.04 13.54 0.16
CA ILE A 69 6.57 14.89 -0.16
C ILE A 69 7.50 15.95 0.47
N GLY A 70 7.93 15.75 1.71
CA GLY A 70 8.88 16.63 2.39
C GLY A 70 10.22 16.71 1.66
N GLN A 71 10.80 15.56 1.29
CA GLN A 71 12.05 15.48 0.55
C GLN A 71 11.94 16.06 -0.86
N LEU A 72 10.83 15.82 -1.55
CA LEU A 72 10.58 16.37 -2.88
C LEU A 72 10.48 17.90 -2.83
N LYS A 73 9.83 18.47 -1.81
CA LYS A 73 9.75 19.92 -1.60
C LYS A 73 11.13 20.52 -1.33
N ALA A 74 11.91 19.91 -0.44
CA ALA A 74 13.27 20.35 -0.12
C ALA A 74 14.19 20.31 -1.36
N THR A 75 14.11 19.23 -2.13
CA THR A 75 14.87 19.09 -3.39
C THR A 75 14.46 20.14 -4.41
N THR A 76 13.15 20.42 -4.53
CA THR A 76 12.64 21.47 -5.43
C THR A 76 13.13 22.86 -5.03
N GLU A 77 13.15 23.19 -3.75
CA GLU A 77 13.71 24.46 -3.27
C GLU A 77 15.20 24.57 -3.54
N LYS A 78 15.96 23.49 -3.32
CA LYS A 78 17.39 23.45 -3.63
C LYS A 78 17.63 23.64 -5.13
N SER A 79 16.92 22.91 -5.99
CA SER A 79 17.01 23.06 -7.44
C SER A 79 16.67 24.48 -7.90
N LYS A 80 15.64 25.12 -7.33
CA LYS A 80 15.35 26.53 -7.63
C LYS A 80 16.49 27.47 -7.22
N LYS A 81 17.12 27.23 -6.07
CA LYS A 81 18.26 28.02 -5.60
C LYS A 81 19.49 27.83 -6.49
N ASP A 82 19.76 26.60 -6.91
CA ASP A 82 20.88 26.29 -7.80
C ASP A 82 20.68 26.91 -9.19
N ILE A 83 19.46 26.87 -9.74
CA ILE A 83 19.12 27.59 -10.98
C ILE A 83 19.35 29.10 -10.83
N ARG A 84 18.93 29.71 -9.70
CA ARG A 84 19.17 31.14 -9.46
C ARG A 84 20.65 31.47 -9.44
N LYS A 85 21.47 30.66 -8.74
CA LYS A 85 22.93 30.82 -8.73
C LYS A 85 23.54 30.69 -10.11
N ILE A 86 23.11 29.71 -10.90
CA ILE A 86 23.58 29.53 -12.27
C ILE A 86 23.25 30.76 -13.12
N ILE A 87 22.02 31.29 -13.02
CA ILE A 87 21.62 32.49 -13.75
C ILE A 87 22.43 33.71 -13.32
N GLU A 88 22.71 33.86 -12.02
CA GLU A 88 23.54 34.94 -11.49
C GLU A 88 24.98 34.87 -12.01
N ASN A 89 25.60 33.69 -11.92
CA ASN A 89 26.93 33.43 -12.48
C ASN A 89 26.98 33.64 -14.00
N LEU A 90 25.95 33.21 -14.73
CA LEU A 90 25.84 33.45 -16.17
C LEU A 90 25.75 34.95 -16.48
N ARG A 91 25.02 35.74 -15.70
CA ARG A 91 24.99 37.19 -15.87
C ARG A 91 26.36 37.83 -15.65
N GLU A 92 27.10 37.40 -14.64
CA GLU A 92 28.46 37.90 -14.39
C GLU A 92 29.46 37.48 -15.48
N THR A 93 29.31 36.26 -16.01
CA THR A 93 30.25 35.69 -16.99
C THR A 93 29.98 36.20 -18.41
N TYR A 94 28.70 36.33 -18.81
CA TYR A 94 28.31 36.82 -20.14
C TYR A 94 28.73 38.27 -20.39
N GLN A 95 28.98 39.05 -19.32
CA GLN A 95 29.44 40.43 -19.41
C GLN A 95 30.92 40.58 -19.81
N ARG A 96 31.72 39.51 -19.81
CA ARG A 96 33.19 39.59 -20.04
C ARG A 96 33.66 39.11 -21.42
N VAL A 97 32.78 38.92 -22.40
CA VAL A 97 33.20 38.57 -23.77
C VAL A 97 33.48 39.84 -24.57
N GLY A 98 34.77 40.13 -24.79
CA GLY A 98 35.23 41.27 -25.59
C GLY A 98 35.83 40.81 -26.91
N ILE A 99 35.18 41.10 -28.04
CA ILE A 99 35.77 40.85 -29.36
C ILE A 99 36.83 41.92 -29.63
N VAL A 100 38.11 41.56 -29.45
CA VAL A 100 39.22 42.43 -29.83
C VAL A 100 39.63 42.10 -31.26
N LYS A 101 39.57 43.10 -32.15
CA LYS A 101 40.04 42.98 -33.53
C LYS A 101 41.57 42.97 -33.50
N TYR A 102 42.16 41.78 -33.60
CA TYR A 102 43.61 41.58 -33.59
C TYR A 102 44.11 41.28 -35.00
N ASP A 103 45.18 41.94 -35.42
CA ASP A 103 45.79 41.72 -36.73
C ASP A 103 46.92 40.67 -36.61
N ALA A 104 46.59 39.40 -36.84
CA ALA A 104 47.49 38.28 -36.58
C ALA A 104 48.62 38.12 -37.61
N PHE A 105 48.53 38.76 -38.79
CA PHE A 105 49.51 38.60 -39.87
C PHE A 105 49.72 39.91 -40.63
N LYS A 106 50.88 40.55 -40.42
CA LYS A 106 51.21 41.88 -40.99
C LYS A 106 51.37 41.91 -42.52
N GLU A 107 51.47 40.76 -43.20
CA GLU A 107 51.84 40.66 -44.63
C GLU A 107 50.74 40.09 -45.56
N MET A 108 49.59 39.66 -45.05
CA MET A 108 48.45 39.26 -45.89
C MET A 108 47.33 40.28 -45.71
N GLY A 109 47.00 41.01 -46.78
CA GLY A 109 46.04 42.12 -46.82
C GLY A 109 44.58 41.74 -46.55
N GLY A 110 44.27 41.24 -45.35
CA GLY A 110 42.93 40.92 -44.89
C GLY A 110 42.86 40.92 -43.37
N LYS A 111 42.42 42.03 -42.76
CA LYS A 111 42.21 42.18 -41.31
C LYS A 111 40.99 41.39 -40.81
N LEU A 112 41.01 40.08 -40.98
CA LEU A 112 39.88 39.17 -40.70
C LEU A 112 40.10 38.32 -39.43
N SER A 113 41.17 38.57 -38.68
CA SER A 113 41.46 37.83 -37.45
C SER A 113 40.73 38.48 -36.27
N PHE A 114 40.06 37.65 -35.47
CA PHE A 114 39.34 38.06 -34.26
C PHE A 114 39.81 37.17 -33.10
N SER A 115 40.14 37.77 -31.96
CA SER A 115 40.44 37.06 -30.73
C SER A 115 39.28 37.22 -29.76
N VAL A 116 38.83 36.11 -29.18
CA VAL A 116 37.79 36.07 -28.14
C VAL A 116 38.52 36.01 -26.79
N ALA A 117 38.27 36.99 -25.93
CA ALA A 117 38.69 36.99 -24.53
C ALA A 117 37.46 37.11 -23.64
#